data_AF-A0A6J4MF37-F1
#
_entry.id   AF-A0A6J4MF37-F1
#
_cell.length_a   1.000
_cell.length_b   1.000
_cell.length_c   1.000
_cell.angle_alpha   90.00
_cell.angle_beta   90.00
_cell.angle_gamma   90.00
#
_symmetry.space_group_name_H-M   'P 1'
#
loop_
_entity.id
_entity.type
_entity.pdbx_description
1 polymer ?
#
loop_
_entity_poly.entity_id
_entity_poly.type
_entity_poly.pdbx_seq_one_letter_code
_entity_poly.pdbx_strand_id
1 'polypeptide(L)' 'MPDLDELNPEGLEIYTVVLQLSKVGGSTTTGAIAEATRFPLPEVQRVLDQMAPSYVQLGEEGADGTEVVRPL' A
#
# COMPACT_ATOMS: atom_id res chain seq x y z
N MET A 1 1.68 2.11 -17.86
CA MET A 1 1.53 2.49 -16.45
C MET A 1 0.09 2.89 -16.30
N PRO A 2 -0.72 2.24 -15.45
CA PRO A 2 -1.99 2.85 -15.07
C PRO A 2 -1.66 4.22 -14.48
N ASP A 3 -2.37 5.28 -14.88
CA ASP A 3 -2.12 6.62 -14.35
C ASP A 3 -2.68 6.74 -12.92
N LEU A 4 -2.07 7.55 -12.04
CA LEU A 4 -2.61 7.80 -10.68
C LEU A 4 -4.02 8.40 -10.76
N ASP A 5 -4.33 9.09 -11.87
CA ASP A 5 -5.65 9.64 -12.19
C ASP A 5 -6.69 8.55 -12.53
N GLU A 6 -6.27 7.32 -12.85
CA GLU A 6 -7.14 6.16 -13.05
C GLU A 6 -7.41 5.39 -11.75
N LEU A 7 -6.67 5.68 -10.67
CA LEU A 7 -6.99 5.12 -9.36
C LEU A 7 -8.30 5.75 -8.87
N ASN A 8 -9.21 4.88 -8.41
CA ASN A 8 -10.35 5.31 -7.60
C ASN A 8 -9.85 6.11 -6.37
N PRO A 9 -10.70 6.96 -5.76
CA PRO A 9 -10.32 7.75 -4.58
C PRO A 9 -9.74 6.89 -3.43
N GLU A 10 -10.19 5.65 -3.31
CA GLU A 10 -9.67 4.66 -2.35
C GLU A 10 -8.20 4.30 -2.64
N GLY A 11 -7.83 4.10 -3.91
CA GLY A 11 -6.45 3.85 -4.32
C GLY A 11 -5.52 5.01 -4.04
N LEU A 12 -5.99 6.25 -4.27
CA LEU A 12 -5.23 7.45 -3.93
C LEU A 12 -5.03 7.60 -2.41
N GLU A 13 -6.05 7.29 -1.61
CA GLU A 13 -5.96 7.31 -0.14
C GLU A 13 -4.95 6.26 0.35
N ILE A 14 -5.06 5.02 -0.11
CA ILE A 14 -4.13 3.93 0.23
C ILE A 14 -2.70 4.30 -0.16
N TYR A 15 -2.47 4.81 -1.38
CA TYR A 15 -1.13 5.20 -1.82
C TYR A 15 -0.56 6.37 -1.00
N THR A 16 -1.39 7.34 -0.64
CA THR A 16 -0.98 8.45 0.24
C THR A 16 -0.52 7.93 1.60
N VAL A 17 -1.25 6.98 2.17
CA VAL A 17 -0.87 6.33 3.44
C VAL A 17 0.41 5.52 3.30
N VAL A 18 0.59 4.77 2.21
CA VAL A 18 1.85 4.07 1.91
C VAL A 18 3.02 5.04 1.95
N LEU A 19 2.90 6.19 1.27
CA LEU A 19 3.94 7.23 1.27
C LEU A 19 4.17 7.83 2.66
N GLN A 20 3.13 8.06 3.45
CA GLN A 20 3.24 8.60 4.81
C GLN A 20 3.93 7.62 5.76
N LEU A 21 3.52 6.35 5.77
CA LEU A 21 4.08 5.32 6.63
C LEU A 21 5.52 4.97 6.22
N SER A 22 5.79 4.91 4.91
CA SER A 22 7.12 4.56 4.39
C SER A 22 8.17 5.66 4.58
N LYS A 23 7.78 6.91 4.88
CA LYS A 23 8.75 7.95 5.31
C LYS A 23 9.51 7.53 6.56
N VAL A 24 8.95 6.64 7.37
CA VAL A 24 9.59 6.04 8.54
C VAL A 24 10.18 4.69 8.13
N GLY A 25 11.39 4.69 7.55
CA GLY A 25 12.14 3.45 7.30
C GLY A 25 12.13 2.89 5.87
N GLY A 26 11.48 3.56 4.91
CA GLY A 26 11.51 3.20 3.49
C GLY A 26 10.60 2.04 3.09
N SER A 27 9.83 1.50 4.03
CA SER A 27 8.86 0.44 3.80
C SER A 27 7.79 0.44 4.90
N THR A 28 6.62 -0.09 4.61
CA THR A 28 5.53 -0.31 5.57
C THR A 28 4.92 -1.71 5.39
N THR A 29 3.83 -2.05 6.07
CA THR A 29 3.13 -3.34 5.93
C THR A 29 1.66 -3.13 5.55
N THR A 30 1.05 -4.10 4.85
CA THR A 30 -0.38 -4.05 4.50
C THR A 30 -1.28 -3.89 5.72
N GLY A 31 -0.90 -4.51 6.85
CA GLY A 31 -1.62 -4.36 8.11
C GLY A 31 -1.62 -2.91 8.62
N ALA A 32 -0.45 -2.26 8.64
CA ALA A 32 -0.34 -0.86 9.08
C ALA A 32 -1.11 0.10 8.15
N ILE A 33 -1.11 -0.17 6.84
CA ILE A 33 -1.89 0.61 5.88
C ILE A 33 -3.39 0.44 6.15
N ALA A 34 -3.87 -0.79 6.33
CA ALA A 34 -5.27 -1.08 6.61
C ALA A 34 -5.74 -0.45 7.93
N GLU A 35 -4.89 -0.45 8.96
CA GLU A 35 -5.19 0.23 10.22
C GLU A 35 -5.30 1.75 10.04
N ALA A 36 -4.38 2.35 9.28
CA ALA A 36 -4.34 3.79 9.06
C ALA A 36 -5.49 4.30 8.15
N THR A 37 -5.84 3.56 7.09
CA THR A 37 -6.96 3.91 6.20
C THR A 37 -8.32 3.46 6.74
N ARG A 38 -8.33 2.55 7.73
CA ARG A 38 -9.53 1.84 8.21
C ARG A 38 -10.23 1.01 7.14
N PHE A 39 -9.55 0.70 6.04
CA PHE A 39 -10.06 -0.23 5.02
C PHE A 39 -9.84 -1.69 5.44
N PRO A 40 -10.69 -2.61 4.97
CA PRO A 40 -10.45 -4.05 5.15
C PRO A 40 -9.11 -4.47 4.52
N LEU A 41 -8.36 -5.31 5.23
CA LEU A 41 -7.07 -5.82 4.75
C LEU A 41 -7.12 -6.47 3.35
N PRO A 42 -8.15 -7.26 2.98
CA PRO A 42 -8.29 -7.80 1.63
C PRO A 42 -8.46 -6.73 0.55
N GLU A 43 -9.09 -5.60 0.88
CA GLU A 43 -9.34 -4.52 -0.05
C GLU A 43 -8.07 -3.70 -0.28
N VAL A 44 -7.33 -3.41 0.79
CA VAL A 44 -6.02 -2.79 0.72
C VAL A 44 -5.06 -3.65 -0.11
N GLN A 45 -5.01 -4.96 0.15
CA GLN A 45 -4.18 -5.89 -0.63
C GLN A 45 -4.55 -5.84 -2.12
N ARG A 46 -5.84 -5.96 -2.46
CA ARG A 46 -6.33 -5.91 -3.85
C ARG A 46 -5.92 -4.64 -4.58
N VAL A 47 -5.94 -3.52 -3.87
CA VAL A 47 -5.60 -2.19 -4.41
C VAL A 47 -4.08 -2.06 -4.59
N LEU A 48 -3.29 -2.53 -3.64
CA LEU A 48 -1.83 -2.56 -3.75
C LEU A 48 -1.34 -3.52 -4.85
N ASP A 49 -1.99 -4.67 -5.03
CA ASP A 49 -1.73 -5.61 -6.12
C ASP A 49 -1.94 -4.96 -7.50
N GLN A 50 -2.96 -4.10 -7.64
CA GLN A 50 -3.21 -3.35 -8.87
C GLN A 50 -2.18 -2.25 -9.12
N MET A 51 -1.68 -1.64 -8.04
CA MET A 51 -0.64 -0.61 -8.09
C MET A 51 0.75 -1.20 -8.33
N ALA A 52 0.99 -2.44 -7.91
CA ALA A 52 2.25 -3.14 -8.16
C ALA A 52 2.37 -3.60 -9.62
N PRO A 53 3.58 -3.59 -10.22
CA PRO A 53 4.82 -3.02 -9.71
C PRO A 53 5.02 -1.57 -10.18
N SER A 54 3.95 -0.83 -10.49
CA SER A 54 4.06 0.51 -11.11
C SER A 54 4.29 1.61 -10.08
N TYR A 55 3.65 1.52 -8.91
CA TYR A 55 3.70 2.54 -7.85
C TYR A 55 4.24 2.02 -6.53
N VAL A 56 4.08 0.72 -6.29
CA VAL A 56 4.53 0.05 -5.08
C VAL A 56 5.18 -1.28 -5.43
N GLN A 57 6.06 -1.73 -4.56
CA GLN A 57 6.67 -3.04 -4.58
C GLN A 57 6.21 -3.81 -3.34
N LEU A 58 5.58 -4.96 -3.60
CA LEU A 58 5.22 -5.94 -2.58
C LEU A 58 6.42 -6.84 -2.29
N GLY A 59 6.66 -7.11 -1.02
CA GLY A 59 7.83 -7.81 -0.51
C GLY A 59 7.45 -9.00 0.38
N GLU A 60 8.40 -9.43 1.21
CA GLU A 60 8.19 -10.54 2.14
C GLU A 60 7.23 -10.17 3.29
N GLU A 61 6.78 -11.17 4.03
CA GLU A 61 5.96 -10.98 5.23
C GLU A 61 6.74 -10.19 6.30
N GLY A 62 6.16 -9.09 6.76
CA GLY A 62 6.68 -8.21 7.79
C GLY A 62 6.46 -8.76 9.21
N ALA A 63 6.94 -8.02 10.20
CA ALA A 63 6.91 -8.44 11.61
C ALA A 63 5.51 -8.77 12.16
N ASP A 64 4.48 -8.15 11.59
CA ASP A 64 3.08 -8.32 12.01
C ASP A 64 2.34 -9.42 11.22
N GLY A 65 3.05 -10.24 10.44
CA GLY A 65 2.44 -11.29 9.62
C GLY A 65 1.73 -10.77 8.37
N THR A 66 2.05 -9.55 7.93
CA THR A 66 1.45 -8.91 6.74
C THR A 66 2.53 -8.47 5.77
N GLU A 67 2.20 -8.44 4.49
CA GLU A 67 3.16 -8.21 3.40
C GLU A 67 3.81 -6.82 3.49
N VAL A 68 5.14 -6.75 3.29
CA VAL A 68 5.86 -5.49 3.27
C VAL A 68 5.61 -4.76 1.95
N VAL A 69 5.31 -3.47 2.04
CA VAL A 69 5.00 -2.60 0.91
C VAL A 69 6.02 -1.47 0.86
N ARG A 70 6.56 -1.20 -0.33
CA ARG A 70 7.49 -0.10 -0.59
C ARG A 70 7.01 0.77 -1.73
N PRO A 71 6.96 2.10 -1.60
CA PRO A 71 6.69 2.97 -2.75
C PRO A 71 7.88 2.94 -3.72
N LEU A 72 7.59 3.06 -5.02
CA LEU A 72 8.56 3.15 -6.11
C LEU A 72 8.80 4.60 -6.56
#